data_AF-A0A7S2MCB7-F1
#
_entry.id   AF-A0A7S2MCB7-F1
#
_cell.length_a   1.000
_cell.length_b   1.000
_cell.length_c   1.000
_cell.angle_alpha   90.00
_cell.angle_beta   90.00
_cell.angle_gamma   90.00
#
_symmetry.space_group_name_H-M   'P 1'
#
loop_
_entity.id
_entity.type
_entity.pdbx_description
1 polymer ?
#
loop_
_entity_poly.entity_id
_entity_poly.type
_entity_poly.pdbx_seq_one_letter_code
_entity_poly.pdbx_strand_id
1 'polypeptide(L)'
;RLRDNKKRKQIQVVGRGDLLRVDVKPAPATYELGPIMPNRGGDLREFSLYNPTDYAIEVYSADFDNRYLDEERVMQEFDGYEVGSTELPVRYPGDSMWRKVA
;
A
#
# COMPACT_ATOMS: atom_id res chain seq x y z
N ARG A 1 20.86 45.92 11.52
CA ARG A 1 21.62 45.37 10.37
C ARG A 1 21.89 43.89 10.63
N LEU A 2 21.13 42.99 9.99
CA LEU A 2 21.38 41.55 10.10
C LEU A 2 22.68 41.23 9.34
N ARG A 3 23.65 40.62 10.01
CA ARG A 3 24.90 40.15 9.41
C ARG A 3 24.63 38.78 8.78
N ASP A 4 24.66 38.73 7.46
CA ASP A 4 24.57 37.49 6.70
C ASP A 4 25.81 36.61 6.95
N ASN A 5 25.61 35.35 7.33
CA ASN A 5 26.69 34.43 7.68
C ASN A 5 27.22 33.75 6.42
N LYS A 6 28.43 34.14 5.97
CA LYS A 6 29.06 33.66 4.73
C LYS A 6 29.48 32.17 4.71
N LYS A 7 29.22 31.40 5.78
CA LYS A 7 29.54 29.97 5.82
C LYS A 7 28.43 29.17 5.16
N ARG A 8 28.75 28.46 4.06
CA ARG A 8 27.83 27.53 3.38
C ARG A 8 27.38 26.45 4.37
N LYS A 9 26.10 26.46 4.75
CA LYS A 9 25.49 25.34 5.49
C LYS A 9 24.88 24.40 4.47
N GLN A 10 25.37 23.16 4.45
CA GLN A 10 24.86 22.10 3.59
C GLN A 10 24.17 21.07 4.50
N ILE A 11 22.90 20.80 4.23
CA ILE A 11 22.15 19.72 4.87
C ILE A 11 22.21 18.55 3.90
N GLN A 12 22.78 17.43 4.36
CA GLN A 12 22.84 16.21 3.58
C GLN A 12 21.71 15.31 4.07
N VAL A 13 20.70 15.13 3.23
CA VAL A 13 19.56 14.27 3.52
C VAL A 13 19.83 12.92 2.86
N VAL A 14 19.74 11.86 3.64
CA VAL A 14 19.82 10.48 3.14
C VAL A 14 18.47 9.85 3.39
N GLY A 15 17.81 9.41 2.32
CA GLY A 15 16.58 8.62 2.38
C GLY A 15 16.86 7.18 2.00
N ARG A 16 16.08 6.26 2.57
CA ARG A 16 15.99 4.88 2.12
C ARG A 16 14.53 4.61 1.76
N GLY A 17 14.30 3.94 0.64
CA GLY A 17 12.98 3.41 0.32
C GLY A 17 12.64 2.30 1.32
N ASP A 18 11.55 2.47 2.04
CA ASP A 18 11.02 1.42 2.90
C ASP A 18 9.97 0.61 2.14
N LEU A 19 9.91 -0.70 2.42
CA LEU A 19 8.98 -1.62 1.76
C LEU A 19 7.84 -1.92 2.70
N LEU A 20 6.60 -1.78 2.20
CA LEU A 20 5.39 -2.15 2.93
C LEU A 20 5.50 -3.60 3.40
N ARG A 21 5.44 -3.84 4.72
CA ARG A 21 5.49 -5.18 5.32
C ARG A 21 4.28 -5.37 6.22
N VAL A 22 3.53 -6.45 6.00
CA VAL A 22 2.41 -6.86 6.86
C VAL A 22 2.66 -8.30 7.29
N ASP A 23 2.51 -8.57 8.59
CA ASP A 23 2.66 -9.90 9.14
C ASP A 23 1.27 -10.52 9.38
N VAL A 24 1.06 -11.77 8.93
CA VAL A 24 -0.19 -12.52 9.13
C VAL A 24 -0.03 -13.48 10.31
N LYS A 25 -1.00 -13.51 11.22
CA LYS A 25 -1.02 -14.41 12.38
C LYS A 25 -2.34 -15.19 12.47
N PRO A 26 -2.30 -16.48 12.84
CA PRO A 26 -1.13 -17.36 12.97
C PRO A 26 -0.39 -17.59 11.64
N ALA A 27 0.91 -17.86 11.73
CA ALA A 27 1.73 -18.29 10.60
C ALA A 27 1.62 -19.82 10.43
N PRO A 28 1.60 -20.35 9.20
CA PRO A 28 1.74 -19.65 7.91
C PRO A 28 0.47 -18.93 7.46
N ALA A 29 0.59 -17.99 6.51
CA ALA A 29 -0.51 -17.21 5.93
C ALA A 29 -1.50 -18.04 5.06
N THR A 30 -1.41 -19.36 5.11
CA THR A 30 -2.23 -20.29 4.37
C THR A 30 -3.14 -21.04 5.33
N TYR A 31 -4.44 -21.01 5.08
CA TYR A 31 -5.43 -21.72 5.88
C TYR A 31 -6.07 -22.84 5.08
N GLU A 32 -6.07 -24.04 5.65
CA GLU A 32 -6.78 -25.19 5.11
C GLU A 32 -8.11 -25.36 5.87
N LEU A 33 -9.22 -25.04 5.23
CA LEU A 33 -10.57 -25.16 5.82
C LEU A 33 -11.02 -26.62 6.00
N GLY A 34 -10.31 -27.59 5.42
CA GLY A 34 -10.65 -29.01 5.50
C GLY A 34 -11.99 -29.34 4.84
N PRO A 35 -12.46 -30.59 4.96
CA PRO A 35 -13.74 -31.01 4.40
C PRO A 35 -14.90 -30.37 5.17
N ILE A 36 -15.69 -29.56 4.46
CA ILE A 36 -16.92 -28.95 4.96
C ILE A 36 -18.14 -29.83 4.64
N MET A 37 -19.05 -29.97 5.60
CA MET A 37 -20.28 -30.74 5.40
C MET A 37 -21.25 -29.99 4.47
N PRO A 38 -21.76 -30.62 3.40
CA PRO A 38 -22.81 -30.05 2.57
C PRO A 38 -24.05 -29.72 3.42
N ASN A 39 -24.66 -28.56 3.21
CA ASN A 39 -25.83 -28.04 3.96
C ASN A 39 -25.58 -27.61 5.42
N ARG A 40 -24.33 -27.60 5.90
CA ARG A 40 -23.93 -26.89 7.12
C ARG A 40 -23.31 -25.54 6.73
N GLY A 41 -23.45 -24.51 7.56
CA GLY A 41 -23.04 -23.11 7.28
C GLY A 41 -21.53 -22.82 7.11
N GLY A 42 -20.75 -23.77 6.58
CA GLY A 42 -19.31 -23.62 6.36
C GLY A 42 -18.45 -23.80 7.62
N ASP A 43 -17.13 -23.70 7.42
CA ASP A 43 -16.13 -23.50 8.48
C ASP A 43 -15.64 -22.05 8.40
N LEU A 44 -15.45 -21.42 9.56
CA LEU A 44 -14.98 -20.03 9.66
C LEU A 44 -13.63 -20.03 10.34
N ARG A 45 -12.65 -19.37 9.73
CA ARG A 45 -11.34 -19.16 10.31
C ARG A 45 -11.00 -17.69 10.38
N GLU A 46 -10.41 -17.30 11.50
CA GLU A 46 -9.97 -15.95 11.77
C GLU A 46 -8.45 -15.88 11.62
N PHE A 47 -7.97 -14.77 11.05
CA PHE A 47 -6.57 -14.41 11.05
C PHE A 47 -6.45 -12.93 11.36
N SER A 48 -5.29 -12.55 11.90
CA SER A 48 -4.98 -11.17 12.24
C SER A 48 -3.86 -10.65 11.35
N LEU A 49 -4.05 -9.46 10.81
CA LEU A 49 -3.01 -8.69 10.14
C LEU A 49 -2.33 -7.79 11.16
N TYR A 50 -1.00 -7.83 11.20
CA TYR A 50 -0.18 -7.01 12.08
C TYR A 50 0.72 -6.12 11.24
N ASN A 51 0.71 -4.82 11.55
CA ASN A 51 1.62 -3.86 10.95
C ASN A 51 2.86 -3.67 11.86
N PRO A 52 4.05 -4.18 11.49
CA PRO A 52 5.29 -3.97 12.24
C PRO A 52 5.99 -2.64 11.95
N THR A 53 5.47 -1.81 11.04
CA THR A 53 6.10 -0.55 10.62
C THR A 53 5.51 0.66 11.34
N ASP A 54 6.17 1.82 11.21
CA ASP A 54 5.76 3.09 11.82
C ASP A 54 4.83 3.92 10.93
N TYR A 55 4.67 3.55 9.66
CA TYR A 55 3.74 4.16 8.73
C TYR A 55 2.45 3.34 8.58
N ALA A 56 1.36 4.02 8.23
CA ALA A 56 0.07 3.39 8.05
C ALA A 56 0.02 2.60 6.73
N ILE A 57 -0.54 1.38 6.77
CA ILE A 57 -0.68 0.48 5.63
C ILE A 57 -2.17 0.28 5.34
N GLU A 58 -2.54 0.43 4.07
CA GLU A 58 -3.88 0.10 3.57
C GLU A 58 -3.89 -1.32 3.02
N VAL A 59 -4.88 -2.12 3.44
CA VAL A 59 -5.07 -3.49 2.95
C VAL A 59 -6.46 -3.59 2.33
N TYR A 60 -6.52 -4.07 1.11
CA TYR A 60 -7.75 -4.35 0.39
C TYR A 60 -7.80 -5.82 -0.02
N SER A 61 -9.01 -6.34 -0.25
CA SER A 61 -9.21 -7.70 -0.75
C SER A 61 -9.60 -7.64 -2.21
N ALA A 62 -8.86 -8.34 -3.08
CA ALA A 62 -9.17 -8.43 -4.49
C ALA A 62 -10.54 -9.08 -4.79
N ASP A 63 -11.04 -9.94 -3.90
CA ASP A 63 -12.28 -10.68 -4.11
C ASP A 63 -13.51 -9.92 -3.59
N PHE A 64 -13.35 -9.11 -2.54
CA PHE A 64 -14.46 -8.42 -1.87
C PHE A 64 -14.51 -6.91 -2.17
N ASP A 65 -13.40 -6.33 -2.62
CA ASP A 65 -13.31 -4.90 -2.95
C ASP A 65 -13.06 -4.68 -4.44
N ASN A 66 -14.05 -4.10 -5.12
CA ASN A 66 -13.97 -3.78 -6.54
C ASN A 66 -13.32 -2.41 -6.80
N ARG A 67 -13.04 -1.61 -5.77
CA ARG A 67 -12.53 -0.24 -5.95
C ARG A 67 -11.17 -0.22 -6.64
N TYR A 68 -10.35 -1.26 -6.43
CA TYR A 68 -9.09 -1.47 -7.13
C TYR A 68 -9.23 -1.55 -8.66
N LEU A 69 -10.34 -2.11 -9.18
CA LEU A 69 -10.56 -2.21 -10.63
C LEU A 69 -10.71 -0.85 -11.30
N ASP A 70 -11.38 0.08 -10.62
CA ASP A 70 -11.50 1.45 -11.11
C ASP A 70 -10.15 2.18 -11.04
N GLU A 71 -9.34 1.90 -10.00
CA GLU A 71 -8.00 2.45 -9.89
C GLU A 71 -7.08 1.94 -11.02
N GLU A 72 -7.11 0.64 -11.33
CA GLU A 72 -6.35 0.05 -12.44
C GLU A 72 -6.73 0.65 -13.80
N ARG A 73 -8.02 0.90 -14.05
CA ARG A 73 -8.47 1.55 -15.30
C ARG A 73 -7.88 2.94 -15.47
N VAL A 74 -7.87 3.74 -14.40
CA VAL A 74 -7.25 5.07 -14.41
C VAL A 74 -5.74 4.97 -14.66
N MET A 75 -5.09 3.95 -14.11
CA MET A 75 -3.67 3.68 -14.34
C MET A 75 -3.36 3.28 -15.80
N GLN A 76 -4.26 2.57 -16.48
CA GLN A 76 -4.11 2.20 -17.88
C GLN A 76 -4.21 3.40 -18.83
N GLU A 77 -5.03 4.39 -18.49
CA GLU A 77 -5.16 5.63 -19.25
C GLU A 77 -4.04 6.64 -18.94
N PHE A 78 -3.09 6.30 -18.07
CA PHE A 78 -2.06 7.22 -17.63
C PHE A 78 -0.90 7.34 -18.62
N ASP A 79 -0.73 8.54 -19.19
CA ASP A 79 0.28 8.84 -20.22
C ASP A 79 1.74 8.79 -19.73
N GLY A 80 2.00 8.91 -18.43
CA GLY A 80 3.37 8.92 -17.87
C GLY A 80 3.92 7.53 -17.52
N TYR A 81 3.35 6.46 -18.07
CA TYR A 81 3.83 5.10 -17.86
C TYR A 81 5.05 4.80 -18.75
N GLU A 82 6.26 5.08 -18.24
CA GLU A 82 7.52 4.80 -18.94
C GLU A 82 8.23 3.55 -18.39
N VAL A 83 8.58 2.61 -19.27
CA VAL A 83 9.49 1.48 -18.97
C VAL A 83 9.09 0.65 -17.74
N GLY A 84 7.79 0.40 -17.57
CA GLY A 84 7.28 -0.48 -16.50
C GLY A 84 7.22 0.15 -15.11
N SER A 85 7.47 1.46 -15.00
CA SER A 85 7.38 2.20 -13.74
C SER A 85 6.80 3.60 -13.96
N THR A 86 6.17 4.15 -12.93
CA THR A 86 5.59 5.49 -12.99
C THR A 86 5.84 6.21 -11.69
N GLU A 87 6.31 7.46 -11.79
CA GLU A 87 6.40 8.35 -10.65
C GLU A 87 5.03 8.98 -10.40
N LEU A 88 4.44 8.66 -9.25
CA LEU A 88 3.18 9.21 -8.80
C LEU A 88 3.41 9.99 -7.51
N PRO A 89 2.57 11.00 -7.20
CA PRO A 89 2.58 11.64 -5.89
C PRO A 89 2.43 10.61 -4.76
N VAL A 90 2.78 10.97 -3.53
CA VAL A 90 2.54 10.08 -2.38
C VAL A 90 1.06 10.14 -2.00
N ARG A 91 0.45 8.98 -1.73
CA ARG A 91 -0.92 8.83 -1.20
C ARG A 91 -0.89 8.34 0.24
N TYR A 92 -1.84 8.80 1.05
CA TYR A 92 -2.09 8.24 2.38
C TYR A 92 -3.22 7.19 2.33
N PRO A 93 -3.29 6.30 3.33
CA PRO A 93 -4.36 5.30 3.40
C PRO A 93 -5.75 5.92 3.35
N GLY A 94 -6.60 5.42 2.45
CA GLY A 94 -7.96 5.89 2.25
C GLY A 94 -8.11 7.09 1.30
N ASP A 95 -7.01 7.67 0.83
CA ASP A 95 -7.08 8.72 -0.20
C ASP A 95 -7.65 8.17 -1.51
N SER A 96 -8.39 9.02 -2.24
CA SER A 96 -8.85 8.69 -3.59
C SER A 96 -7.70 8.72 -4.59
N MET A 97 -7.82 7.96 -5.68
CA MET A 97 -6.85 7.99 -6.77
C MET A 97 -6.80 9.36 -7.46
N TRP A 98 -5.61 9.70 -7.98
CA TRP A 98 -5.42 10.92 -8.76
C TRP A 98 -6.28 10.88 -10.02
N ARG A 99 -7.15 11.89 -10.20
CA ARG A 99 -7.92 12.05 -11.45
C ARG A 99 -7.08 12.58 -12.61
N LYS A 100 -5.95 13.24 -12.28
CA LYS A 100 -4.91 13.70 -13.20
C LYS A 100 -3.60 13.69 -12.44
N VAL A 101 -2.58 13.04 -12.97
CA VAL A 101 -1.20 13.21 -12.51
C VAL A 101 -0.63 14.36 -13.34
N ALA A 102 -0.13 15.39 -12.68
CA ALA A 102 0.36 16.62 -13.31
C ALA A 102 1.81 16.47 -13.78
#